data_AF-A0A329RKC0-F1
#
_entry.id   AF-A0A329RKC0-F1
#
_cell.length_a   1.000
_cell.length_b   1.000
_cell.length_c   1.000
_cell.angle_alpha   90.00
_cell.angle_beta   90.00
_cell.angle_gamma   90.00
#
_symmetry.space_group_name_H-M   'P 1'
#
loop_
_entity.id
_entity.type
_entity.pdbx_description
1 polymer ?
#
loop_
_entity_poly.entity_id
_entity_poly.type
_entity_poly.pdbx_seq_one_letter_code
_entity_poly.pdbx_strand_id
1 'polypeptide(L)'
;MRTVRFFSAAIAFVALQLQINAVTASSLKDDPVTTCTSYDLSDKNFPGRGSEIEDDGTCSVTVPENPSTSKRKLESIWNEDIAKLEEFFKTRMEMKLKKLPTSAVYKPSPWAGAAWQVYQDSINYKWNKDQPSPAEKYATAFDLDVKAFMNNVSAQNGVDGRNYRAACTSNKECFDPNVDTVCGMRAGATSGYCIPTWFGVCHAWAPAAISEQEPNCPVTFNGVTFQPLDIKALITLVYDGANTSSVFTGSRYSGNNDSIDEYGGHTDYSYRDLNPGYFHIAATNLLGLLNTTFIIDRDAGTEVWNHPVVGFKVYEQTTMTPEKAAQTFYGLQEYPWNNASKSIVYTKSRLSWINDTYTDGGLVASGLNENFTVGADYDYLLELDEGEEIIGGEWLNESNDIHPDFLWLLKEKPASDTVTSIGLSYANVAMLLEKAVECSDSPLTVELKASKTT
;
A
#
# COMPACT_ATOMS: atom_id res chain seq x y z
N MET A 1 -22.73 -82.38 -33.11
CA MET A 1 -23.47 -81.11 -32.93
C MET A 1 -23.36 -80.65 -31.49
N ARG A 2 -22.49 -79.68 -31.20
CA ARG A 2 -22.62 -78.73 -30.09
C ARG A 2 -21.63 -77.60 -30.34
N THR A 3 -22.21 -76.41 -30.48
CA THR A 3 -21.65 -75.22 -31.10
C THR A 3 -20.76 -74.47 -30.11
N VAL A 4 -19.55 -74.12 -30.53
CA VAL A 4 -18.61 -73.24 -29.80
C VAL A 4 -19.15 -71.81 -29.87
N ARG A 5 -19.39 -71.18 -28.71
CA ARG A 5 -19.78 -69.77 -28.63
C ARG A 5 -18.52 -68.89 -28.61
N PHE A 6 -18.39 -68.01 -29.60
CA PHE A 6 -17.46 -66.88 -29.58
C PHE A 6 -17.97 -65.84 -28.57
N PHE A 7 -17.14 -65.45 -27.61
CA PHE A 7 -17.32 -64.21 -26.87
C PHE A 7 -16.45 -63.15 -27.54
N SER A 8 -17.11 -62.17 -28.15
CA SER A 8 -16.46 -60.99 -28.72
C SER A 8 -16.14 -60.02 -27.58
N ALA A 9 -14.88 -59.62 -27.45
CA ALA A 9 -14.43 -58.61 -26.51
C ALA A 9 -14.83 -57.23 -27.05
N ALA A 10 -15.85 -56.61 -26.43
CA ALA A 10 -16.16 -55.21 -26.68
C ALA A 10 -15.21 -54.34 -25.83
N ILE A 11 -14.23 -53.72 -26.50
CA ILE A 11 -13.40 -52.66 -25.92
C ILE A 11 -14.27 -51.41 -25.88
N ALA A 12 -14.70 -51.00 -24.68
CA ALA A 12 -15.33 -49.71 -24.47
C ALA A 12 -14.24 -48.62 -24.45
N PHE A 13 -14.22 -47.78 -25.48
CA PHE A 13 -13.52 -46.50 -25.42
C PHE A 13 -14.28 -45.58 -24.46
N VAL A 14 -13.76 -45.40 -23.24
CA VAL A 14 -14.18 -44.31 -22.37
C VAL A 14 -13.45 -43.07 -22.87
N ALA A 15 -14.13 -42.23 -23.65
CA ALA A 15 -13.68 -40.88 -23.89
C ALA A 15 -13.77 -40.12 -22.57
N LEU A 16 -12.64 -39.90 -21.91
CA LEU A 16 -12.54 -39.03 -20.76
C LEU A 16 -12.72 -37.59 -21.28
N GLN A 17 -13.95 -37.10 -21.26
CA GLN A 17 -14.22 -35.68 -21.42
C GLN A 17 -13.68 -35.00 -20.17
N LEU A 18 -12.44 -34.50 -20.23
CA LEU A 18 -11.95 -33.52 -19.28
C LEU A 18 -12.88 -32.31 -19.41
N GLN A 19 -13.79 -32.16 -18.45
CA GLN A 19 -14.42 -30.88 -18.18
C GLN A 19 -13.28 -29.97 -17.72
N ILE A 20 -12.73 -29.19 -18.64
CA ILE A 20 -11.92 -28.02 -18.31
C ILE A 20 -12.91 -27.12 -17.56
N ASN A 21 -12.85 -27.16 -16.23
CA ASN A 21 -13.39 -26.06 -15.43
C ASN A 21 -12.73 -24.81 -16.00
N ALA A 22 -13.53 -23.84 -16.43
CA ALA A 22 -13.00 -22.62 -17.04
C ALA A 22 -11.99 -22.00 -16.07
N VAL A 23 -10.71 -22.13 -16.41
CA VAL A 23 -9.62 -21.47 -15.72
C VAL A 23 -9.76 -20.00 -16.12
N THR A 24 -10.17 -19.17 -15.17
CA THR A 24 -10.51 -17.77 -15.41
C THR A 24 -9.24 -16.94 -15.24
N ALA A 25 -8.70 -16.40 -16.31
CA ALA A 25 -7.65 -15.38 -16.24
C ALA A 25 -8.21 -14.03 -15.80
N SER A 26 -7.34 -13.11 -15.38
CA SER A 26 -7.66 -11.68 -15.35
C SER A 26 -6.92 -10.97 -16.48
N SER A 27 -7.64 -10.66 -17.56
CA SER A 27 -7.20 -9.56 -18.42
C SER A 27 -7.19 -8.28 -17.56
N LEU A 28 -6.44 -7.25 -17.96
CA LEU A 28 -6.55 -5.89 -17.40
C LEU A 28 -7.99 -5.34 -17.29
N LYS A 29 -8.96 -6.00 -17.91
CA LYS A 29 -10.36 -5.62 -18.02
C LYS A 29 -11.26 -6.34 -17.03
N ASP A 30 -10.77 -7.43 -16.45
CA ASP A 30 -11.51 -8.33 -15.56
C ASP A 30 -11.00 -8.25 -14.11
N ASP A 31 -10.10 -7.31 -13.82
CA ASP A 31 -9.57 -7.08 -12.48
C ASP A 31 -10.69 -6.54 -11.56
N PRO A 32 -10.79 -7.06 -10.32
CA PRO A 32 -11.75 -6.56 -9.37
C PRO A 32 -11.41 -5.13 -8.94
N VAL A 33 -12.43 -4.33 -8.71
CA VAL A 33 -12.26 -2.94 -8.25
C VAL A 33 -12.99 -2.74 -6.93
N THR A 34 -12.32 -2.13 -5.96
CA THR A 34 -12.99 -1.64 -4.75
C THR A 34 -13.70 -0.33 -5.06
N THR A 35 -15.02 -0.33 -4.96
CA THR A 35 -15.88 0.85 -5.11
C THR A 35 -16.37 1.30 -3.74
N CYS A 36 -16.06 2.55 -3.36
CA CYS A 36 -16.49 3.14 -2.10
C CYS A 36 -17.31 4.41 -2.31
N THR A 37 -18.20 4.74 -1.37
CA THR A 37 -18.91 6.03 -1.35
C THR A 37 -17.97 7.21 -1.12
N SER A 38 -16.80 6.96 -0.50
CA SER A 38 -15.74 7.92 -0.28
C SER A 38 -14.38 7.24 -0.34
N TYR A 39 -13.37 7.97 -0.81
CA TYR A 39 -11.96 7.58 -0.73
C TYR A 39 -11.15 8.64 0.04
N ASP A 40 -11.83 9.36 0.91
CA ASP A 40 -11.23 10.40 1.75
C ASP A 40 -10.52 9.74 2.94
N LEU A 41 -9.31 10.20 3.27
CA LEU A 41 -8.48 9.59 4.31
C LEU A 41 -9.11 9.62 5.71
N SER A 42 -9.95 10.62 6.00
CA SER A 42 -10.70 10.70 7.26
C SER A 42 -11.89 9.75 7.33
N ASP A 43 -12.30 9.13 6.21
CA ASP A 43 -13.39 8.16 6.20
C ASP A 43 -12.93 6.84 6.84
N LYS A 44 -13.66 6.38 7.85
CA LYS A 44 -13.33 5.14 8.58
C LYS A 44 -13.30 3.91 7.67
N ASN A 45 -13.96 3.96 6.53
CA ASN A 45 -14.03 2.87 5.56
C ASN A 45 -13.10 3.06 4.36
N PHE A 46 -12.19 4.05 4.41
CA PHE A 46 -11.13 4.19 3.42
C PHE A 46 -10.41 2.84 3.23
N PRO A 47 -10.37 2.25 2.02
CA PRO A 47 -9.82 0.91 1.80
C PRO A 47 -8.36 0.79 2.23
N GLY A 48 -7.57 1.84 2.04
CA GLY A 48 -6.18 1.85 2.49
C GLY A 48 -6.01 2.02 4.00
N ARG A 49 -7.05 2.08 4.84
CA ARG A 49 -6.89 2.36 6.27
C ARG A 49 -6.10 1.25 6.98
N GLY A 50 -5.07 1.65 7.72
CA GLY A 50 -4.20 0.79 8.55
C GLY A 50 -4.85 0.28 9.85
N SER A 51 -6.13 -0.06 9.78
CA SER A 51 -6.89 -0.72 10.84
C SER A 51 -8.00 -1.57 10.24
N GLU A 52 -8.78 -2.23 11.09
CA GLU A 52 -10.09 -2.72 10.67
C GLU A 52 -10.93 -1.57 10.10
N ILE A 53 -11.67 -1.87 9.04
CA ILE A 53 -12.75 -1.05 8.49
C ILE A 53 -14.07 -1.60 9.01
N GLU A 54 -15.01 -0.72 9.35
CA GLU A 54 -16.36 -1.13 9.72
C GLU A 54 -17.12 -1.42 8.43
N ASP A 55 -17.39 -2.68 8.08
CA ASP A 55 -18.22 -2.99 6.91
C ASP A 55 -19.67 -2.54 7.17
N ASP A 56 -19.96 -1.31 6.78
CA ASP A 56 -21.27 -0.68 6.80
C ASP A 56 -21.94 -0.66 5.42
N GLY A 57 -21.36 -1.39 4.45
CA GLY A 57 -21.81 -1.45 3.07
C GLY A 57 -21.46 -0.23 2.20
N THR A 58 -20.62 0.70 2.69
CA THR A 58 -20.16 1.85 1.90
C THR A 58 -19.04 1.52 0.91
N CYS A 59 -18.35 0.41 1.10
CA CYS A 59 -17.33 -0.12 0.21
C CYS A 59 -17.68 -1.53 -0.24
N SER A 60 -17.55 -1.81 -1.52
CA SER A 60 -17.78 -3.13 -2.10
C SER A 60 -16.74 -3.47 -3.16
N VAL A 61 -16.21 -4.68 -3.11
CA VAL A 61 -15.38 -5.23 -4.20
C VAL A 61 -16.31 -5.73 -5.30
N THR A 62 -16.15 -5.20 -6.51
CA THR A 62 -16.89 -5.66 -7.70
C THR A 62 -15.95 -6.42 -8.61
N VAL A 63 -16.29 -7.68 -8.93
CA VAL A 63 -15.61 -8.46 -9.96
C VAL A 63 -16.38 -8.25 -11.28
N PRO A 64 -15.75 -7.76 -12.36
CA PRO A 64 -16.39 -7.67 -13.67
C PRO A 64 -16.94 -9.03 -14.15
N GLU A 65 -18.11 -9.05 -14.81
CA GLU A 65 -18.67 -10.29 -15.35
C GLU A 65 -17.76 -10.91 -16.43
N ASN A 66 -17.42 -12.19 -16.24
CA ASN A 66 -16.50 -12.97 -17.06
C ASN A 66 -16.88 -12.99 -18.57
N PRO A 67 -15.94 -12.68 -19.50
CA PRO A 67 -16.18 -12.63 -20.95
C PRO A 67 -16.39 -14.00 -21.62
N SER A 68 -16.42 -15.11 -20.89
CA SER A 68 -16.74 -16.45 -21.46
C SER A 68 -18.19 -16.58 -21.97
N THR A 69 -19.06 -15.59 -21.77
CA THR A 69 -20.39 -15.58 -22.38
C THR A 69 -20.37 -14.92 -23.78
N SER A 70 -20.65 -15.75 -24.79
CA SER A 70 -20.57 -15.51 -26.25
C SER A 70 -21.34 -14.31 -26.87
N LYS A 71 -21.59 -13.21 -26.17
CA LYS A 71 -22.29 -12.05 -26.75
C LYS A 71 -21.83 -10.71 -26.16
N ARG A 72 -20.83 -10.06 -26.76
CA ARG A 72 -20.96 -8.61 -27.05
C ARG A 72 -20.01 -8.07 -28.11
N LYS A 73 -20.49 -6.98 -28.69
CA LYS A 73 -20.00 -6.23 -29.85
C LYS A 73 -18.74 -5.44 -29.49
N LEU A 74 -17.92 -5.20 -30.53
CA LEU A 74 -16.78 -4.29 -30.60
C LEU A 74 -17.12 -2.84 -30.17
N GLU A 75 -17.31 -2.61 -28.89
CA GLU A 75 -17.32 -1.28 -28.27
C GLU A 75 -16.13 -1.23 -27.30
N SER A 76 -15.38 -0.12 -27.36
CA SER A 76 -14.07 0.09 -26.75
C SER A 76 -13.95 -0.48 -25.33
N ILE A 77 -12.95 -1.32 -25.09
CA ILE A 77 -12.79 -2.08 -23.86
C ILE A 77 -11.79 -1.34 -22.96
N TRP A 78 -12.28 -0.65 -21.92
CA TRP A 78 -11.52 0.22 -21.01
C TRP A 78 -11.12 -0.55 -19.72
N ASN A 79 -9.86 -0.41 -19.27
CA ASN A 79 -9.46 -0.76 -17.89
C ASN A 79 -9.82 0.42 -16.97
N GLU A 80 -10.57 0.17 -15.90
CA GLU A 80 -11.07 1.21 -15.00
C GLU A 80 -9.96 1.91 -14.21
N ASP A 81 -8.94 1.21 -13.75
CA ASP A 81 -7.86 1.77 -12.94
C ASP A 81 -6.86 2.59 -13.76
N ILE A 82 -6.51 2.14 -14.97
CA ILE A 82 -5.76 2.97 -15.92
C ILE A 82 -6.56 4.23 -16.24
N ALA A 83 -7.88 4.11 -16.46
CA ALA A 83 -8.71 5.28 -16.72
C ALA A 83 -8.72 6.27 -15.54
N LYS A 84 -8.77 5.80 -14.29
CA LYS A 84 -8.65 6.64 -13.08
C LYS A 84 -7.31 7.40 -13.06
N LEU A 85 -6.20 6.72 -13.35
CA LEU A 85 -4.88 7.37 -13.44
C LEU A 85 -4.85 8.40 -14.57
N GLU A 86 -5.33 8.04 -15.76
CA GLU A 86 -5.34 8.93 -16.92
C GLU A 86 -6.22 10.15 -16.73
N GLU A 87 -7.37 10.00 -16.06
CA GLU A 87 -8.26 11.10 -15.67
C GLU A 87 -7.57 12.05 -14.69
N PHE A 88 -6.92 11.50 -13.66
CA PHE A 88 -6.21 12.28 -12.65
C PHE A 88 -5.03 13.06 -13.25
N PHE A 89 -4.16 12.40 -14.01
CA PHE A 89 -2.99 13.02 -14.62
C PHE A 89 -3.28 13.78 -15.92
N LYS A 90 -4.49 13.64 -16.46
CA LYS A 90 -4.92 14.23 -17.74
C LYS A 90 -3.99 13.88 -18.90
N THR A 91 -3.46 12.66 -18.88
CA THR A 91 -2.56 12.12 -19.90
C THR A 91 -2.78 10.63 -20.02
N ARG A 92 -2.57 10.09 -21.22
CA ARG A 92 -2.61 8.63 -21.43
C ARG A 92 -1.40 7.97 -20.78
N MET A 93 -1.59 6.79 -20.22
CA MET A 93 -0.49 5.94 -19.77
C MET A 93 0.18 5.32 -21.00
N GLU A 94 1.51 5.23 -21.00
CA GLU A 94 2.23 4.46 -22.01
C GLU A 94 2.03 2.97 -21.73
N MET A 95 1.62 2.23 -22.75
CA MET A 95 1.27 0.81 -22.66
C MET A 95 2.27 -0.07 -23.40
N LYS A 96 3.10 0.50 -24.29
CA LYS A 96 4.08 -0.25 -25.07
C LYS A 96 5.29 -0.55 -24.23
N LEU A 97 5.52 -1.84 -23.94
CA LEU A 97 6.60 -2.28 -23.06
C LEU A 97 7.95 -1.67 -23.42
N LYS A 98 8.29 -1.62 -24.72
CA LYS A 98 9.56 -1.07 -25.21
C LYS A 98 9.78 0.43 -24.99
N LYS A 99 8.72 1.17 -24.65
CA LYS A 99 8.78 2.60 -24.36
C LYS A 99 8.73 2.90 -22.87
N LEU A 100 8.44 1.89 -22.05
CA LEU A 100 8.43 2.03 -20.60
C LEU A 100 9.87 2.00 -20.06
N PRO A 101 10.21 2.89 -19.11
CA PRO A 101 11.52 2.87 -18.48
C PRO A 101 11.71 1.61 -17.63
N THR A 102 12.89 1.00 -17.70
CA THR A 102 13.24 -0.19 -16.90
C THR A 102 13.78 0.15 -15.52
N SER A 103 13.99 1.43 -15.20
CA SER A 103 14.38 1.86 -13.86
C SER A 103 13.94 3.31 -13.64
N ALA A 104 13.36 3.57 -12.48
CA ALA A 104 13.01 4.91 -12.04
C ALA A 104 13.11 5.02 -10.51
N VAL A 105 13.48 6.20 -10.03
CA VAL A 105 13.57 6.53 -8.59
C VAL A 105 12.95 7.90 -8.40
N TYR A 106 11.99 8.00 -7.50
CA TYR A 106 11.35 9.25 -7.13
C TYR A 106 12.27 10.08 -6.24
N LYS A 107 12.39 11.38 -6.54
CA LYS A 107 13.24 12.31 -5.80
C LYS A 107 12.54 13.64 -5.52
N PRO A 108 12.70 14.24 -4.32
CA PRO A 108 13.36 13.65 -3.15
C PRO A 108 12.62 12.40 -2.65
N SER A 109 13.35 11.48 -2.00
CA SER A 109 12.74 10.27 -1.46
C SER A 109 11.73 10.63 -0.37
N PRO A 110 10.57 9.94 -0.27
CA PRO A 110 9.67 10.11 0.87
C PRO A 110 10.42 9.87 2.18
N TRP A 111 10.13 10.64 3.22
CA TRP A 111 10.86 10.51 4.48
C TRP A 111 10.36 9.32 5.33
N ALA A 112 11.28 8.61 5.97
CA ALA A 112 10.93 7.58 6.95
C ALA A 112 10.36 8.19 8.23
N GLY A 113 9.36 7.52 8.78
CA GLY A 113 8.63 7.92 9.99
C GLY A 113 7.84 6.75 10.57
N ALA A 114 7.05 6.98 11.61
CA ALA A 114 6.30 5.92 12.28
C ALA A 114 4.83 5.87 11.84
N ALA A 115 4.23 4.68 11.91
CA ALA A 115 2.80 4.48 11.75
C ALA A 115 1.98 4.81 13.01
N TRP A 116 2.64 5.23 14.11
CA TRP A 116 2.01 5.65 15.39
C TRP A 116 0.92 4.68 15.86
N GLN A 117 1.37 3.48 16.24
CA GLN A 117 0.49 2.35 16.51
C GLN A 117 -0.54 2.62 17.60
N VAL A 118 -1.75 2.11 17.39
CA VAL A 118 -2.91 2.32 18.27
C VAL A 118 -2.65 1.74 19.66
N TYR A 119 -2.00 0.57 19.77
CA TYR A 119 -1.72 -0.08 21.05
C TYR A 119 -0.75 0.74 21.94
N GLN A 120 0.03 1.66 21.35
CA GLN A 120 0.92 2.59 22.04
C GLN A 120 0.25 3.93 22.36
N ASP A 121 -1.06 4.04 22.10
CA ASP A 121 -1.87 5.25 22.25
C ASP A 121 -1.56 6.34 21.20
N SER A 122 -1.20 5.94 19.97
CA SER A 122 -0.92 6.86 18.85
C SER A 122 0.17 7.89 19.22
N ILE A 123 0.01 9.16 18.85
CA ILE A 123 0.98 10.23 19.14
C ILE A 123 1.02 10.64 20.63
N ASN A 124 0.23 10.00 21.52
CA ASN A 124 0.47 10.08 22.96
C ASN A 124 1.69 9.25 23.38
N TYR A 125 2.18 8.36 22.52
CA TYR A 125 3.36 7.56 22.78
C TYR A 125 4.59 8.43 23.03
N LYS A 126 5.28 8.18 24.16
CA LYS A 126 6.56 8.81 24.49
C LYS A 126 7.69 8.07 23.81
N TRP A 127 7.86 8.34 22.52
CA TRP A 127 8.92 7.74 21.69
C TRP A 127 10.32 8.01 22.27
N ASN A 128 10.52 9.15 22.93
CA ASN A 128 11.64 9.42 23.82
C ASN A 128 11.14 9.42 25.28
N LYS A 129 11.62 8.46 26.08
CA LYS A 129 11.17 8.24 27.47
C LYS A 129 11.44 9.41 28.41
N ASP A 130 12.42 10.25 28.09
CA ASP A 130 12.82 11.41 28.90
C ASP A 130 12.11 12.70 28.47
N GLN A 131 11.18 12.62 27.50
CA GLN A 131 10.48 13.78 26.94
C GLN A 131 8.96 13.61 26.99
N PRO A 132 8.20 14.73 27.01
CA PRO A 132 6.76 14.70 26.72
C PRO A 132 6.48 14.09 25.35
N SER A 133 5.27 13.52 25.17
CA SER A 133 4.84 12.99 23.87
C SER A 133 4.58 14.12 22.86
N PRO A 134 4.55 13.83 21.54
CA PRO A 134 4.18 14.83 20.53
C PRO A 134 2.84 15.53 20.84
N ALA A 135 1.83 14.78 21.31
CA ALA A 135 0.55 15.36 21.73
C ALA A 135 0.67 16.32 22.91
N GLU A 136 1.38 15.92 23.97
CA GLU A 136 1.60 16.73 25.16
C GLU A 136 2.35 18.03 24.81
N LYS A 137 3.36 17.94 23.93
CA LYS A 137 4.11 19.10 23.41
C LYS A 137 3.22 20.05 22.64
N TYR A 138 2.42 19.55 21.71
CA TYR A 138 1.51 20.38 20.92
C TYR A 138 0.50 21.11 21.81
N ALA A 139 -0.19 20.36 22.68
CA ALA A 139 -1.17 20.97 23.57
C ALA A 139 -0.55 22.05 24.46
N THR A 140 0.65 21.81 25.01
CA THR A 140 1.35 22.79 25.84
C THR A 140 1.75 24.04 25.06
N ALA A 141 2.34 23.87 23.87
CA ALA A 141 2.87 24.99 23.10
C ALA A 141 1.78 25.92 22.53
N PHE A 142 0.59 25.38 22.29
CA PHE A 142 -0.56 26.10 21.73
C PHE A 142 -1.67 26.38 22.76
N ASP A 143 -1.34 26.32 24.06
CA ASP A 143 -2.22 26.68 25.19
C ASP A 143 -3.57 25.93 25.18
N LEU A 144 -3.51 24.63 24.87
CA LEU A 144 -4.65 23.72 24.96
C LEU A 144 -4.63 22.95 26.29
N ASP A 145 -5.80 22.47 26.73
CA ASP A 145 -5.87 21.54 27.86
C ASP A 145 -5.21 20.21 27.46
N VAL A 146 -4.02 19.96 28.01
CA VAL A 146 -3.19 18.78 27.73
C VAL A 146 -3.97 17.48 27.92
N LYS A 147 -4.73 17.37 29.02
CA LYS A 147 -5.45 16.15 29.35
C LYS A 147 -6.59 15.90 28.37
N ALA A 148 -7.36 16.94 28.04
CA ALA A 148 -8.45 16.85 27.07
C ALA A 148 -7.92 16.52 25.68
N PHE A 149 -6.84 17.16 25.23
CA PHE A 149 -6.23 16.91 23.94
C PHE A 149 -5.74 15.45 23.82
N MET A 150 -4.97 14.97 24.80
CA MET A 150 -4.48 13.58 24.80
C MET A 150 -5.62 12.55 24.92
N ASN A 151 -6.70 12.88 25.63
CA ASN A 151 -7.90 12.03 25.66
C ASN A 151 -8.58 11.96 24.30
N ASN A 152 -8.67 13.07 23.57
CA ASN A 152 -9.23 13.09 22.23
C ASN A 152 -8.37 12.28 21.25
N VAL A 153 -7.03 12.41 21.32
CA VAL A 153 -6.09 11.57 20.56
C VAL A 153 -6.35 10.08 20.85
N SER A 154 -6.48 9.70 22.12
CA SER A 154 -6.72 8.30 22.50
C SER A 154 -8.07 7.79 22.00
N ALA A 155 -9.13 8.60 22.13
CA ALA A 155 -10.49 8.23 21.74
C ALA A 155 -10.65 8.07 20.22
N GLN A 156 -9.93 8.85 19.42
CA GLN A 156 -10.03 8.79 17.96
C GLN A 156 -9.02 7.79 17.37
N ASN A 157 -7.77 7.84 17.82
CA ASN A 157 -6.65 7.18 17.17
C ASN A 157 -5.87 6.20 18.07
N GLY A 158 -6.17 6.16 19.37
CA GLY A 158 -5.40 5.39 20.35
C GLY A 158 -6.21 4.32 21.08
N VAL A 159 -5.78 4.03 22.30
CA VAL A 159 -6.27 2.89 23.10
C VAL A 159 -7.75 3.04 23.44
N ASP A 160 -8.19 4.22 23.88
CA ASP A 160 -9.58 4.43 24.31
C ASP A 160 -10.58 4.28 23.14
N GLY A 161 -10.14 4.52 21.91
CA GLY A 161 -10.92 4.29 20.70
C GLY A 161 -11.13 2.81 20.35
N ARG A 162 -10.59 1.87 21.14
CA ARG A 162 -10.73 0.42 20.96
C ARG A 162 -11.48 -0.24 22.11
N ASN A 163 -12.34 0.52 22.78
CA ASN A 163 -13.12 0.06 23.94
C ASN A 163 -14.12 -1.09 23.67
N TYR A 164 -14.39 -1.38 22.40
CA TYR A 164 -15.21 -2.52 21.97
C TYR A 164 -14.46 -3.84 22.00
N ARG A 165 -13.12 -3.81 22.10
CA ARG A 165 -12.27 -5.00 22.19
C ARG A 165 -12.18 -5.52 23.62
N ALA A 166 -11.71 -6.77 23.76
CA ALA A 166 -11.58 -7.41 25.05
C ALA A 166 -10.69 -6.58 26.00
N ALA A 167 -11.20 -6.31 27.21
CA ALA A 167 -10.43 -5.66 28.24
C ALA A 167 -9.32 -6.59 28.75
N CYS A 168 -8.17 -6.03 29.13
CA CYS A 168 -7.01 -6.79 29.56
C CYS A 168 -6.19 -6.06 30.63
N THR A 169 -5.40 -6.82 31.38
CA THR A 169 -4.38 -6.31 32.30
C THR A 169 -2.95 -6.77 31.96
N SER A 170 -2.80 -7.64 30.97
CA SER A 170 -1.50 -8.17 30.53
C SER A 170 -1.60 -8.77 29.12
N ASN A 171 -0.48 -8.86 28.41
CA ASN A 171 -0.43 -9.45 27.06
C ASN A 171 -0.88 -10.93 27.03
N LYS A 172 -0.82 -11.64 28.15
CA LYS A 172 -1.24 -13.05 28.22
C LYS A 172 -2.74 -13.23 27.97
N GLU A 173 -3.54 -12.20 28.25
CA GLU A 173 -5.00 -12.22 28.05
C GLU A 173 -5.38 -11.95 26.59
N CYS A 174 -4.43 -11.52 25.76
CA CYS A 174 -4.66 -11.06 24.39
C CYS A 174 -4.10 -12.02 23.33
N PHE A 175 -3.77 -13.26 23.70
CA PHE A 175 -3.24 -14.22 22.74
C PHE A 175 -4.27 -14.53 21.65
N ASP A 176 -3.89 -14.26 20.41
CA ASP A 176 -4.60 -14.67 19.20
C ASP A 176 -3.58 -15.46 18.32
N PRO A 177 -3.94 -16.67 17.85
CA PRO A 177 -3.02 -17.49 17.06
C PRO A 177 -2.76 -16.96 15.65
N ASN A 178 -3.59 -16.04 15.14
CA ASN A 178 -3.55 -15.58 13.76
C ASN A 178 -3.09 -14.12 13.62
N VAL A 179 -3.22 -13.32 14.68
CA VAL A 179 -2.90 -11.87 14.65
C VAL A 179 -2.10 -11.49 15.89
N ASP A 180 -0.96 -10.83 15.71
CA ASP A 180 -0.18 -10.34 16.86
C ASP A 180 -0.95 -9.25 17.61
N THR A 181 -1.37 -9.58 18.83
CA THR A 181 -2.25 -8.74 19.66
C THR A 181 -1.63 -8.57 21.04
N VAL A 182 -1.60 -7.32 21.51
CA VAL A 182 -1.04 -6.97 22.81
C VAL A 182 -2.06 -6.21 23.65
N CYS A 183 -1.83 -6.19 24.97
CA CYS A 183 -2.66 -5.38 25.85
C CYS A 183 -2.21 -3.91 25.78
N GLY A 184 -2.84 -3.14 24.90
CA GLY A 184 -2.58 -1.71 24.75
C GLY A 184 -3.15 -0.93 25.93
N MET A 185 -2.30 -0.17 26.61
CA MET A 185 -2.65 0.60 27.81
C MET A 185 -2.17 2.03 27.70
N ARG A 186 -2.98 2.98 28.16
CA ARG A 186 -2.55 4.37 28.30
C ARG A 186 -1.46 4.51 29.36
N ALA A 187 -0.61 5.51 29.21
CA ALA A 187 0.44 5.80 30.20
C ALA A 187 -0.16 5.99 31.61
N GLY A 188 0.29 5.17 32.56
CA GLY A 188 -0.19 5.19 33.95
C GLY A 188 -1.48 4.41 34.22
N ALA A 189 -2.12 3.81 33.20
CA ALA A 189 -3.25 2.92 33.39
C ALA A 189 -2.80 1.52 33.83
N THR A 190 -3.68 0.80 34.54
CA THR A 190 -3.45 -0.60 34.99
C THR A 190 -4.22 -1.63 34.16
N SER A 191 -5.03 -1.18 33.21
CA SER A 191 -5.83 -2.00 32.32
C SER A 191 -6.02 -1.27 30.99
N GLY A 192 -6.31 -2.03 29.94
CA GLY A 192 -6.57 -1.50 28.61
C GLY A 192 -7.35 -2.50 27.77
N TYR A 193 -7.03 -2.59 26.49
CA TYR A 193 -7.73 -3.44 25.52
C TYR A 193 -6.74 -4.26 24.69
N CYS A 194 -7.15 -5.47 24.30
CA CYS A 194 -6.37 -6.31 23.40
C CYS A 194 -6.43 -5.74 21.98
N ILE A 195 -5.33 -5.13 21.53
CA ILE A 195 -5.25 -4.37 20.28
C ILE A 195 -4.22 -5.03 19.35
N PRO A 196 -4.57 -5.31 18.08
CA PRO A 196 -3.61 -5.78 17.07
C PRO A 196 -2.45 -4.80 16.90
N THR A 197 -1.23 -5.30 16.83
CA THR A 197 -0.01 -4.45 16.79
C THR A 197 0.15 -3.70 15.47
N TRP A 198 -0.48 -4.17 14.40
CA TRP A 198 -0.49 -3.52 13.08
C TRP A 198 -1.41 -2.31 12.98
N PHE A 199 -2.38 -2.16 13.90
CA PHE A 199 -3.27 -1.00 13.89
C PHE A 199 -2.47 0.29 14.06
N GLY A 200 -2.64 1.22 13.11
CA GLY A 200 -1.96 2.51 13.11
C GLY A 200 -2.53 3.47 12.08
N VAL A 201 -1.75 4.49 11.76
CA VAL A 201 -2.05 5.54 10.79
C VAL A 201 -1.03 5.54 9.64
N CYS A 202 -0.59 4.36 9.20
CA CYS A 202 0.31 4.22 8.05
C CYS A 202 -0.28 4.86 6.78
N HIS A 203 -1.61 4.77 6.61
CA HIS A 203 -2.36 5.43 5.53
C HIS A 203 -2.27 6.96 5.55
N ALA A 204 -1.94 7.57 6.69
CA ALA A 204 -1.74 9.00 6.80
C ALA A 204 -0.26 9.39 6.79
N TRP A 205 0.62 8.53 7.32
CA TRP A 205 2.07 8.75 7.25
C TRP A 205 2.58 8.70 5.81
N ALA A 206 2.23 7.66 5.04
CA ALA A 206 2.71 7.48 3.67
C ALA A 206 2.46 8.71 2.75
N PRO A 207 1.25 9.29 2.68
CA PRO A 207 1.03 10.49 1.86
C PRO A 207 1.70 11.75 2.43
N ALA A 208 1.80 11.89 3.75
CA ALA A 208 2.53 12.99 4.38
C ALA A 208 4.04 12.90 4.03
N ALA A 209 4.60 11.68 4.02
CA ALA A 209 5.98 11.42 3.64
C ALA A 209 6.32 11.82 2.20
N ILE A 210 5.35 11.67 1.30
CA ILE A 210 5.49 12.04 -0.11
C ILE A 210 5.30 13.54 -0.31
N SER A 211 4.30 14.12 0.36
CA SER A 211 3.79 15.45 0.04
C SER A 211 4.50 16.56 0.81
N GLU A 212 4.96 16.27 2.03
CA GLU A 212 5.59 17.25 2.90
C GLU A 212 7.11 17.17 2.86
N GLN A 213 7.77 18.33 2.94
CA GLN A 213 9.21 18.37 3.16
C GLN A 213 9.53 17.70 4.51
N GLU A 214 10.70 17.08 4.62
CA GLU A 214 11.08 16.45 5.87
C GLU A 214 11.55 17.50 6.90
N PRO A 215 11.06 17.49 8.15
CA PRO A 215 11.63 18.33 9.21
C PRO A 215 13.08 17.89 9.48
N ASN A 216 14.03 18.82 9.46
CA ASN A 216 15.47 18.50 9.59
C ASN A 216 16.03 18.75 10.99
N CYS A 217 15.54 19.81 11.65
CA CYS A 217 16.09 20.30 12.91
C CYS A 217 15.00 20.49 13.98
N PRO A 218 15.38 20.45 15.28
CA PRO A 218 14.46 20.78 16.36
C PRO A 218 14.00 22.24 16.28
N VAL A 219 12.76 22.49 16.71
CA VAL A 219 12.14 23.83 16.73
C VAL A 219 11.63 24.12 18.13
N THR A 220 11.90 25.31 18.66
CA THR A 220 11.35 25.75 19.94
C THR A 220 10.24 26.77 19.71
N PHE A 221 9.02 26.43 20.13
CA PHE A 221 7.86 27.31 20.04
C PHE A 221 7.20 27.42 21.41
N ASN A 222 6.97 28.65 21.88
CA ASN A 222 6.38 28.94 23.19
C ASN A 222 7.02 28.16 24.36
N GLY A 223 8.35 28.02 24.34
CA GLY A 223 9.11 27.33 25.39
C GLY A 223 9.10 25.81 25.31
N VAL A 224 8.47 25.21 24.30
CA VAL A 224 8.44 23.76 24.05
C VAL A 224 9.31 23.44 22.83
N THR A 225 10.21 22.46 22.96
CA THR A 225 11.03 21.98 21.85
C THR A 225 10.41 20.76 21.19
N PHE A 226 10.09 20.89 19.91
CA PHE A 226 9.67 19.84 19.01
C PHE A 226 10.88 19.28 18.27
N GLN A 227 11.11 17.99 18.40
CA GLN A 227 12.08 17.28 17.57
C GLN A 227 11.47 17.00 16.19
N PRO A 228 12.28 16.75 15.15
CA PRO A 228 11.78 16.34 13.84
C PRO A 228 10.74 15.22 13.88
N LEU A 229 10.95 14.18 14.71
CA LEU A 229 10.00 13.09 14.85
C LEU A 229 8.68 13.50 15.54
N ASP A 230 8.70 14.49 16.44
CA ASP A 230 7.46 15.07 16.99
C ASP A 230 6.64 15.75 15.88
N ILE A 231 7.30 16.50 15.00
CA ILE A 231 6.63 17.19 13.88
C ILE A 231 6.09 16.17 12.87
N LYS A 232 6.85 15.11 12.56
CA LYS A 232 6.38 13.97 11.76
C LYS A 232 5.13 13.33 12.37
N ALA A 233 5.07 13.19 13.70
CA ALA A 233 3.89 12.68 14.39
C ALA A 233 2.65 13.56 14.18
N LEU A 234 2.82 14.87 14.38
CA LEU A 234 1.73 15.83 14.28
C LEU A 234 1.21 15.93 12.84
N ILE A 235 2.10 16.02 11.85
CA ILE A 235 1.66 16.13 10.45
C ILE A 235 0.98 14.84 9.97
N THR A 236 1.45 13.66 10.39
CA THR A 236 0.77 12.40 10.11
C THR A 236 -0.67 12.41 10.64
N LEU A 237 -0.90 12.88 11.87
CA LEU A 237 -2.24 12.89 12.45
C LEU A 237 -3.13 14.03 11.88
N VAL A 238 -2.54 15.07 11.30
CA VAL A 238 -3.28 16.02 10.45
C VAL A 238 -3.83 15.30 9.22
N TYR A 239 -3.01 14.52 8.52
CA TYR A 239 -3.42 13.80 7.32
C TYR A 239 -4.50 12.74 7.60
N ASP A 240 -4.45 12.06 8.76
CA ASP A 240 -5.50 11.11 9.16
C ASP A 240 -6.85 11.81 9.42
N GLY A 241 -6.82 12.96 10.07
CA GLY A 241 -8.03 13.72 10.41
C GLY A 241 -8.52 14.68 9.33
N ALA A 242 -7.84 14.78 8.19
CA ALA A 242 -8.18 15.70 7.11
C ALA A 242 -9.05 15.02 6.05
N ASN A 243 -10.00 15.78 5.49
CA ASN A 243 -10.83 15.31 4.39
C ASN A 243 -10.10 15.47 3.05
N THR A 244 -9.10 14.62 2.82
CA THR A 244 -8.31 14.59 1.58
C THR A 244 -8.66 13.35 0.76
N SER A 245 -8.98 13.56 -0.52
CA SER A 245 -9.34 12.47 -1.42
C SER A 245 -8.12 11.76 -2.01
N SER A 246 -8.31 10.49 -2.36
CA SER A 246 -7.31 9.67 -3.05
C SER A 246 -7.77 9.21 -4.45
N VAL A 247 -6.81 8.80 -5.27
CA VAL A 247 -7.01 7.96 -6.45
C VAL A 247 -6.63 6.55 -6.05
N PHE A 248 -7.62 5.67 -5.88
CA PHE A 248 -7.44 4.30 -5.43
C PHE A 248 -7.63 3.31 -6.58
N THR A 249 -6.68 2.40 -6.74
CA THR A 249 -6.63 1.40 -7.80
C THR A 249 -6.30 0.03 -7.23
N GLY A 250 -6.89 -1.00 -7.82
CA GLY A 250 -6.98 -2.32 -7.22
C GLY A 250 -8.05 -2.42 -6.14
N SER A 251 -7.98 -3.49 -5.37
CA SER A 251 -8.95 -3.92 -4.39
C SER A 251 -8.30 -4.27 -3.08
N ARG A 252 -9.00 -3.97 -1.97
CA ARG A 252 -8.56 -4.44 -0.65
C ARG A 252 -8.98 -5.88 -0.47
N TYR A 253 -8.02 -6.78 -0.30
CA TYR A 253 -8.28 -8.13 0.20
C TYR A 253 -8.57 -8.08 1.71
N SER A 254 -9.61 -8.79 2.15
CA SER A 254 -10.08 -8.75 3.54
C SER A 254 -9.77 -10.02 4.34
N GLY A 255 -8.86 -10.87 3.84
CA GLY A 255 -8.48 -12.10 4.55
C GLY A 255 -9.55 -13.21 4.51
N ASN A 256 -10.33 -13.28 3.43
CA ASN A 256 -11.39 -14.29 3.27
C ASN A 256 -10.81 -15.72 3.15
N ASN A 257 -11.68 -16.74 3.19
CA ASN A 257 -11.25 -18.10 2.88
C ASN A 257 -10.95 -18.21 1.39
N ASP A 258 -9.67 -18.38 1.06
CA ASP A 258 -9.20 -18.59 -0.30
C ASP A 258 -8.71 -20.03 -0.52
N SER A 259 -8.57 -20.42 -1.77
CA SER A 259 -8.01 -21.68 -2.24
C SER A 259 -6.97 -21.41 -3.33
N ILE A 260 -6.02 -22.33 -3.47
CA ILE A 260 -5.01 -22.28 -4.51
C ILE A 260 -5.39 -23.27 -5.62
N ASP A 261 -5.31 -22.84 -6.87
CA ASP A 261 -5.56 -23.69 -8.03
C ASP A 261 -4.36 -24.61 -8.36
N GLU A 262 -4.50 -25.44 -9.40
CA GLU A 262 -3.45 -26.39 -9.79
C GLU A 262 -2.18 -25.74 -10.37
N TYR A 263 -2.23 -24.45 -10.67
CA TYR A 263 -1.13 -23.65 -11.23
C TYR A 263 -0.48 -22.73 -10.19
N GLY A 264 -0.93 -22.79 -8.94
CA GLY A 264 -0.41 -21.99 -7.84
C GLY A 264 -1.04 -20.61 -7.71
N GLY A 265 -2.11 -20.31 -8.45
CA GLY A 265 -2.83 -19.06 -8.37
C GLY A 265 -3.93 -19.09 -7.32
N HIS A 266 -4.15 -17.97 -6.65
CA HIS A 266 -5.28 -17.76 -5.74
C HIS A 266 -6.62 -17.76 -6.49
N THR A 267 -7.68 -18.28 -5.88
CA THR A 267 -9.00 -18.34 -6.53
C THR A 267 -9.87 -17.13 -6.25
N ASP A 268 -9.60 -16.41 -5.15
CA ASP A 268 -10.25 -15.14 -4.85
C ASP A 268 -9.69 -14.05 -5.79
N TYR A 269 -10.57 -13.44 -6.58
CA TYR A 269 -10.19 -12.38 -7.49
C TYR A 269 -9.55 -11.20 -6.76
N SER A 270 -10.07 -10.83 -5.59
CA SER A 270 -9.54 -9.71 -4.81
C SER A 270 -8.16 -9.98 -4.25
N TYR A 271 -7.78 -11.25 -4.09
CA TYR A 271 -6.40 -11.62 -3.80
C TYR A 271 -5.51 -11.57 -5.04
N ARG A 272 -6.00 -11.97 -6.22
CA ARG A 272 -5.19 -11.96 -7.45
C ARG A 272 -4.87 -10.57 -7.98
N ASP A 273 -5.73 -9.62 -7.65
CA ASP A 273 -5.43 -8.20 -7.82
C ASP A 273 -4.30 -7.82 -6.84
N LEU A 274 -3.33 -6.98 -7.17
CA LEU A 274 -3.14 -6.14 -8.33
C LEU A 274 -2.62 -6.89 -9.57
N ASN A 275 -3.28 -6.79 -10.73
CA ASN A 275 -2.79 -7.43 -11.96
C ASN A 275 -1.34 -7.00 -12.29
N PRO A 276 -0.41 -7.94 -12.59
CA PRO A 276 1.00 -7.60 -12.80
C PRO A 276 1.24 -6.75 -14.05
N GLY A 277 0.35 -6.85 -15.06
CA GLY A 277 0.35 -5.94 -16.20
C GLY A 277 0.09 -4.49 -15.78
N TYR A 278 -0.96 -4.28 -14.96
CA TYR A 278 -1.30 -2.96 -14.42
C TYR A 278 -0.19 -2.46 -13.50
N PHE A 279 0.27 -3.29 -12.56
CA PHE A 279 1.38 -3.00 -11.67
C PHE A 279 2.60 -2.47 -12.44
N HIS A 280 3.01 -3.16 -13.51
CA HIS A 280 4.15 -2.74 -14.33
C HIS A 280 3.90 -1.40 -15.02
N ILE A 281 2.72 -1.22 -15.63
CA ILE A 281 2.32 0.03 -16.30
C ILE A 281 2.32 1.19 -15.30
N ALA A 282 1.65 1.02 -14.15
CA ALA A 282 1.54 2.05 -13.12
C ALA A 282 2.92 2.40 -12.56
N ALA A 283 3.73 1.42 -12.15
CA ALA A 283 5.05 1.67 -11.58
C ALA A 283 5.97 2.43 -12.55
N THR A 284 6.02 2.01 -13.81
CA THR A 284 6.89 2.62 -14.83
C THR A 284 6.42 4.00 -15.29
N ASN A 285 5.10 4.21 -15.45
CA ASN A 285 4.55 5.51 -15.82
C ASN A 285 4.69 6.51 -14.67
N LEU A 286 4.23 6.16 -13.46
CA LEU A 286 4.21 7.08 -12.32
C LEU A 286 5.62 7.52 -11.94
N LEU A 287 6.52 6.56 -11.71
CA LEU A 287 7.90 6.87 -11.29
C LEU A 287 8.75 7.41 -12.43
N GLY A 288 8.62 6.83 -13.63
CA GLY A 288 9.58 7.05 -14.71
C GLY A 288 9.19 8.10 -15.74
N LEU A 289 7.90 8.29 -16.01
CA LEU A 289 7.41 9.21 -17.05
C LEU A 289 6.71 10.43 -16.47
N LEU A 290 6.02 10.29 -15.34
CA LEU A 290 5.26 11.35 -14.68
C LEU A 290 6.01 12.00 -13.51
N ASN A 291 7.16 11.43 -13.13
CA ASN A 291 8.02 11.92 -12.04
C ASN A 291 7.22 12.14 -10.73
N THR A 292 6.34 11.20 -10.43
CA THR A 292 5.55 11.13 -9.19
C THR A 292 5.79 9.78 -8.52
N THR A 293 5.28 9.60 -7.30
CA THR A 293 5.23 8.30 -6.66
C THR A 293 3.82 7.99 -6.18
N PHE A 294 3.65 6.81 -5.59
CA PHE A 294 2.41 6.25 -5.12
C PHE A 294 2.63 5.49 -3.81
N ILE A 295 1.52 5.05 -3.22
CA ILE A 295 1.47 4.28 -1.99
C ILE A 295 0.94 2.91 -2.34
N ILE A 296 1.51 1.88 -1.72
CA ILE A 296 1.05 0.50 -1.85
C ILE A 296 0.65 -0.05 -0.50
N ASP A 297 -0.27 -1.01 -0.53
CA ASP A 297 -0.22 -2.10 0.45
C ASP A 297 0.70 -3.19 -0.10
N ARG A 298 1.69 -3.61 0.69
CA ARG A 298 2.82 -4.38 0.17
C ARG A 298 2.52 -5.88 0.01
N ASP A 299 1.49 -6.37 0.72
CA ASP A 299 1.07 -7.77 0.72
C ASP A 299 -0.45 -7.87 0.83
N ALA A 300 -1.05 -8.84 0.11
CA ALA A 300 -2.47 -9.13 0.20
C ALA A 300 -2.75 -9.98 1.46
N GLY A 301 -3.41 -9.37 2.44
CA GLY A 301 -3.67 -9.99 3.74
C GLY A 301 -4.74 -9.28 4.56
N THR A 302 -4.96 -9.74 5.79
CA THR A 302 -5.88 -9.07 6.73
C THR A 302 -5.31 -7.74 7.24
N GLU A 303 -3.99 -7.67 7.38
CA GLU A 303 -3.29 -6.47 7.81
C GLU A 303 -3.06 -5.55 6.61
N VAL A 304 -3.27 -4.25 6.79
CA VAL A 304 -3.04 -3.25 5.73
C VAL A 304 -1.83 -2.38 6.07
N TRP A 305 -0.80 -2.44 5.22
CA TRP A 305 0.49 -1.79 5.43
C TRP A 305 0.83 -0.81 4.32
N ASN A 306 0.48 0.46 4.53
CA ASN A 306 0.74 1.51 3.56
C ASN A 306 2.18 1.98 3.59
N HIS A 307 2.86 1.86 2.44
CA HIS A 307 4.23 2.31 2.28
C HIS A 307 4.39 3.25 1.08
N PRO A 308 5.11 4.38 1.24
CA PRO A 308 5.39 5.26 0.11
C PRO A 308 6.51 4.67 -0.75
N VAL A 309 6.25 4.55 -2.04
CA VAL A 309 7.20 3.96 -2.98
C VAL A 309 8.34 4.92 -3.30
N VAL A 310 9.54 4.38 -3.44
CA VAL A 310 10.79 5.09 -3.73
C VAL A 310 11.25 4.83 -5.16
N GLY A 311 11.11 3.61 -5.65
CA GLY A 311 11.62 3.27 -6.97
C GLY A 311 11.18 1.92 -7.47
N PHE A 312 11.37 1.73 -8.76
CA PHE A 312 11.07 0.51 -9.49
C PHE A 312 12.23 0.20 -10.43
N LYS A 313 12.61 -1.08 -10.50
CA LYS A 313 13.70 -1.54 -11.37
C LYS A 313 13.39 -2.91 -11.95
N VAL A 314 13.51 -3.03 -13.25
CA VAL A 314 13.46 -4.29 -13.99
C VAL A 314 14.86 -4.86 -14.09
N TYR A 315 15.03 -6.12 -13.68
CA TYR A 315 16.29 -6.86 -13.75
C TYR A 315 16.36 -7.79 -14.95
N GLU A 316 15.23 -8.38 -15.34
CA GLU A 316 15.15 -9.32 -16.45
C GLU A 316 13.87 -9.09 -17.25
N GLN A 317 13.98 -9.16 -18.57
CA GLN A 317 12.88 -9.28 -19.51
C GLN A 317 13.25 -10.31 -20.56
N THR A 318 12.51 -11.42 -20.59
CA THR A 318 12.75 -12.54 -21.52
C THR A 318 11.49 -12.79 -22.33
N THR A 319 11.53 -12.43 -23.62
CA THR A 319 10.42 -12.63 -24.55
C THR A 319 10.26 -14.11 -24.92
N MET A 320 9.01 -14.57 -24.97
CA MET A 320 8.60 -15.94 -25.24
C MET A 320 7.35 -15.95 -26.12
N THR A 321 7.12 -17.06 -26.82
CA THR A 321 5.79 -17.32 -27.41
C THR A 321 4.82 -17.78 -26.32
N PRO A 322 3.50 -17.61 -26.51
CA PRO A 322 2.51 -18.13 -25.57
C PRO A 322 2.69 -19.63 -25.27
N GLU A 323 2.94 -20.46 -26.28
CA GLU A 323 3.14 -21.91 -26.11
C GLU A 323 4.39 -22.21 -25.27
N LYS A 324 5.47 -21.44 -25.48
CA LYS A 324 6.70 -21.61 -24.71
C LYS A 324 6.49 -21.18 -23.26
N ALA A 325 5.76 -20.11 -22.99
CA ALA A 325 5.40 -19.70 -21.64
C ALA A 325 4.50 -20.75 -20.95
N ALA A 326 3.44 -21.20 -21.63
CA ALA A 326 2.53 -22.25 -21.17
C ALA A 326 3.28 -23.51 -20.70
N GLN A 327 4.20 -23.99 -21.56
CA GLN A 327 4.97 -25.19 -21.28
C GLN A 327 5.99 -24.99 -20.14
N THR A 328 6.56 -23.79 -20.04
CA THR A 328 7.65 -23.49 -19.08
C THR A 328 7.11 -23.28 -17.67
N PHE A 329 6.03 -22.53 -17.52
CA PHE A 329 5.52 -22.11 -16.20
C PHE A 329 4.34 -22.97 -15.71
N TYR A 330 3.55 -23.56 -16.62
CA TYR A 330 2.33 -24.28 -16.27
C TYR A 330 2.31 -25.73 -16.75
N GLY A 331 3.30 -26.17 -17.52
CA GLY A 331 3.35 -27.52 -18.10
C GLY A 331 2.27 -27.78 -19.16
N LEU A 332 1.68 -26.71 -19.72
CA LEU A 332 0.57 -26.78 -20.67
C LEU A 332 1.05 -26.64 -22.12
N GLN A 333 0.25 -27.16 -23.07
CA GLN A 333 0.53 -27.02 -24.50
C GLN A 333 0.10 -25.66 -25.06
N GLU A 334 -0.97 -25.09 -24.53
CA GLU A 334 -1.53 -23.81 -24.93
C GLU A 334 -1.60 -22.89 -23.71
N TYR A 335 -1.38 -21.59 -23.93
CA TYR A 335 -1.45 -20.58 -22.87
C TYR A 335 -2.93 -20.29 -22.57
N PRO A 336 -3.45 -20.68 -21.40
CA PRO A 336 -4.89 -20.66 -21.16
C PRO A 336 -5.41 -19.27 -20.77
N TRP A 337 -4.51 -18.37 -20.35
CA TRP A 337 -4.89 -17.19 -19.59
C TRP A 337 -5.49 -16.10 -20.48
N ASN A 338 -4.76 -15.64 -21.50
CA ASN A 338 -5.26 -14.60 -22.39
C ASN A 338 -5.10 -14.98 -23.87
N ASN A 339 -6.22 -15.29 -24.53
CA ASN A 339 -6.24 -15.66 -25.94
C ASN A 339 -5.92 -14.48 -26.90
N ALA A 340 -5.99 -13.24 -26.39
CA ALA A 340 -5.60 -12.06 -27.15
C ALA A 340 -4.08 -11.85 -27.17
N SER A 341 -3.37 -12.49 -26.23
CA SER A 341 -1.91 -12.42 -26.15
C SER A 341 -1.24 -13.01 -27.39
N LYS A 342 -0.27 -12.27 -27.92
CA LYS A 342 0.54 -12.62 -29.09
C LYS A 342 1.99 -12.90 -28.73
N SER A 343 2.45 -12.31 -27.64
CA SER A 343 3.76 -12.57 -27.06
C SER A 343 3.69 -12.46 -25.55
N ILE A 344 4.51 -13.24 -24.86
CA ILE A 344 4.68 -13.20 -23.41
C ILE A 344 6.07 -12.70 -23.09
N VAL A 345 6.21 -11.87 -22.06
CA VAL A 345 7.51 -11.44 -21.53
C VAL A 345 7.61 -11.82 -20.07
N TYR A 346 8.45 -12.81 -19.75
CA TYR A 346 8.84 -13.07 -18.37
C TYR A 346 9.62 -11.87 -17.85
N THR A 347 9.21 -11.34 -16.70
CA THR A 347 9.78 -10.14 -16.10
C THR A 347 10.14 -10.40 -14.65
N LYS A 348 11.38 -10.08 -14.29
CA LYS A 348 11.81 -9.96 -12.90
C LYS A 348 12.07 -8.51 -12.58
N SER A 349 11.41 -7.99 -11.56
CA SER A 349 11.55 -6.59 -11.15
C SER A 349 11.64 -6.45 -9.64
N ARG A 350 11.98 -5.25 -9.16
CA ARG A 350 11.95 -4.88 -7.75
C ARG A 350 11.25 -3.56 -7.58
N LEU A 351 10.35 -3.54 -6.60
CA LEU A 351 9.79 -2.31 -6.06
C LEU A 351 10.48 -2.01 -4.73
N SER A 352 10.86 -0.75 -4.54
CA SER A 352 11.47 -0.27 -3.30
C SER A 352 10.57 0.76 -2.66
N TRP A 353 10.42 0.70 -1.34
CA TRP A 353 9.59 1.61 -0.55
C TRP A 353 10.25 1.92 0.79
N ILE A 354 9.72 2.91 1.51
CA ILE A 354 10.20 3.27 2.84
C ILE A 354 9.49 2.44 3.92
N ASN A 355 10.26 1.84 4.82
CA ASN A 355 9.75 1.19 6.02
C ASN A 355 9.63 2.18 7.18
N ASP A 356 8.77 1.85 8.14
CA ASP A 356 8.54 2.67 9.32
C ASP A 356 9.71 2.67 10.30
N THR A 357 9.84 3.75 11.07
CA THR A 357 10.90 3.95 12.06
C THR A 357 10.57 5.05 13.06
N TYR A 358 11.06 4.90 14.30
CA TYR A 358 11.09 5.95 15.32
C TYR A 358 12.43 6.68 15.38
N THR A 359 13.23 6.64 14.30
CA THR A 359 14.50 7.37 14.23
C THR A 359 14.24 8.85 14.02
N ASP A 360 14.78 9.68 14.90
CA ASP A 360 14.66 11.14 14.86
C ASP A 360 15.68 11.79 13.91
N GLY A 361 15.38 13.02 13.47
CA GLY A 361 16.21 13.81 12.56
C GLY A 361 15.71 13.89 11.11
N GLY A 362 16.37 14.73 10.32
CA GLY A 362 16.22 14.81 8.85
C GLY A 362 16.97 13.67 8.15
N LEU A 363 16.29 12.55 7.93
CA LEU A 363 16.86 11.31 7.42
C LEU A 363 17.20 11.41 5.93
N VAL A 364 16.39 12.10 5.13
CA VAL A 364 16.60 12.34 3.70
C VAL A 364 17.83 13.22 3.51
N ALA A 365 17.88 14.37 4.20
CA ALA A 365 19.00 15.31 4.07
C ALA A 365 20.33 14.74 4.57
N SER A 366 20.29 13.85 5.57
CA SER A 366 21.49 13.17 6.11
C SER A 366 21.92 11.92 5.34
N GLY A 367 21.10 11.44 4.39
CA GLY A 367 21.31 10.16 3.69
C GLY A 367 20.96 8.92 4.51
N LEU A 368 20.56 9.07 5.78
CA LEU A 368 20.16 7.95 6.64
C LEU A 368 18.83 7.31 6.21
N ASN A 369 18.03 7.98 5.37
CA ASN A 369 16.78 7.44 4.83
C ASN A 369 16.98 6.15 4.03
N GLU A 370 18.18 5.95 3.45
CA GLU A 370 18.54 4.73 2.72
C GLU A 370 18.50 3.48 3.63
N ASN A 371 18.79 3.63 4.94
CA ASN A 371 18.71 2.53 5.90
C ASN A 371 17.28 2.00 6.10
N PHE A 372 16.29 2.79 5.71
CA PHE A 372 14.87 2.46 5.81
C PHE A 372 14.24 2.22 4.45
N THR A 373 15.03 2.26 3.36
CA THR A 373 14.55 1.88 2.03
C THR A 373 14.68 0.37 1.86
N VAL A 374 13.55 -0.31 1.86
CA VAL A 374 13.44 -1.77 1.65
C VAL A 374 12.80 -2.06 0.31
N GLY A 375 12.55 -3.33 -0.01
CA GLY A 375 11.82 -3.69 -1.22
C GLY A 375 11.72 -5.20 -1.42
N ALA A 376 10.79 -5.61 -2.27
CA ALA A 376 10.58 -6.98 -2.70
C ALA A 376 10.86 -7.13 -4.19
N ASP A 377 11.29 -8.33 -4.57
CA ASP A 377 11.43 -8.73 -5.96
C ASP A 377 10.12 -9.42 -6.38
N TYR A 378 9.69 -9.16 -7.61
CA TYR A 378 8.48 -9.74 -8.19
C TYR A 378 8.79 -10.43 -9.52
N ASP A 379 8.24 -11.63 -9.68
CA ASP A 379 8.29 -12.45 -10.88
C ASP A 379 6.90 -12.55 -11.51
N TYR A 380 6.79 -12.19 -12.79
CA TYR A 380 5.51 -12.23 -13.51
C TYR A 380 5.69 -12.35 -15.02
N LEU A 381 4.61 -12.75 -15.68
CA LEU A 381 4.46 -12.71 -17.13
C LEU A 381 3.74 -11.43 -17.51
N LEU A 382 4.24 -10.72 -18.52
CA LEU A 382 3.48 -9.68 -19.22
C LEU A 382 2.91 -10.24 -20.51
N GLU A 383 1.64 -9.98 -20.75
CA GLU A 383 0.93 -10.37 -21.96
C GLU A 383 0.89 -9.19 -22.93
N LEU A 384 1.38 -9.40 -24.16
CA LEU A 384 1.45 -8.35 -25.18
C LEU A 384 0.55 -8.67 -26.37
N ASP A 385 -0.07 -7.64 -26.96
CA ASP A 385 -0.79 -7.74 -28.22
C ASP A 385 0.12 -7.64 -29.46
N GLU A 386 -0.46 -7.58 -30.67
CA GLU A 386 0.30 -7.39 -31.94
C GLU A 386 1.05 -6.05 -32.01
N GLY A 387 0.60 -5.05 -31.25
CA GLY A 387 1.16 -3.71 -31.17
C GLY A 387 2.27 -3.55 -30.12
N GLU A 388 2.62 -4.64 -29.43
CA GLU A 388 3.52 -4.71 -28.27
C GLU A 388 3.01 -3.89 -27.07
N GLU A 389 1.70 -3.68 -26.98
CA GLU A 389 1.03 -3.07 -25.82
C GLU A 389 0.75 -4.15 -24.76
N ILE A 390 0.99 -3.80 -23.51
CA ILE A 390 0.66 -4.66 -22.36
C ILE A 390 -0.85 -4.72 -22.22
N ILE A 391 -1.41 -5.94 -22.23
CA ILE A 391 -2.86 -6.19 -22.17
C ILE A 391 -3.28 -7.08 -20.98
N GLY A 392 -2.31 -7.50 -20.17
CA GLY A 392 -2.49 -8.35 -19.00
C GLY A 392 -1.16 -8.89 -18.48
N GLY A 393 -1.26 -9.80 -17.52
CA GLY A 393 -0.14 -10.51 -16.97
C GLY A 393 -0.57 -11.53 -15.93
N GLU A 394 0.35 -12.41 -15.55
CA GLU A 394 0.13 -13.41 -14.51
C GLU A 394 1.31 -13.42 -13.55
N TRP A 395 1.03 -13.44 -12.25
CA TRP A 395 2.05 -13.58 -11.22
C TRP A 395 2.70 -14.97 -11.29
N LEU A 396 3.91 -15.11 -10.76
CA LEU A 396 4.66 -16.36 -10.74
C LEU A 396 5.38 -16.56 -9.41
N ASN A 397 5.67 -17.83 -9.10
CA ASN A 397 6.50 -18.23 -7.96
C ASN A 397 5.96 -17.64 -6.63
N GLU A 398 6.85 -17.11 -5.78
CA GLU A 398 6.47 -16.44 -4.53
C GLU A 398 5.58 -15.21 -4.75
N SER A 399 5.61 -14.61 -5.95
CA SER A 399 4.73 -13.48 -6.28
C SER A 399 3.28 -13.89 -6.51
N ASN A 400 2.93 -15.18 -6.51
CA ASN A 400 1.53 -15.60 -6.41
C ASN A 400 0.95 -15.31 -5.02
N ASP A 401 1.77 -15.43 -3.97
CA ASP A 401 1.36 -15.25 -2.57
C ASP A 401 1.80 -13.89 -2.01
N ILE A 402 2.78 -13.24 -2.65
CA ILE A 402 3.41 -12.01 -2.14
C ILE A 402 3.54 -11.00 -3.29
N HIS A 403 2.48 -10.22 -3.45
CA HIS A 403 2.43 -9.07 -4.35
C HIS A 403 1.61 -7.94 -3.70
N PRO A 404 1.72 -6.70 -4.20
CA PRO A 404 0.91 -5.60 -3.69
C PRO A 404 -0.59 -5.87 -3.89
N ASP A 405 -1.39 -5.60 -2.87
CA ASP A 405 -2.86 -5.75 -2.89
C ASP A 405 -3.47 -4.61 -3.72
N PHE A 406 -3.12 -3.37 -3.38
CA PHE A 406 -3.60 -2.18 -4.06
C PHE A 406 -2.55 -1.07 -4.12
N LEU A 407 -2.83 -0.09 -5.00
CA LEU A 407 -2.04 1.13 -5.18
C LEU A 407 -2.95 2.35 -5.07
N TRP A 408 -2.46 3.41 -4.42
CA TRP A 408 -3.20 4.67 -4.40
C TRP A 408 -2.31 5.91 -4.34
N LEU A 409 -2.90 7.05 -4.69
CA LEU A 409 -2.26 8.36 -4.66
C LEU A 409 -3.13 9.37 -3.90
N LEU A 410 -2.49 10.28 -3.17
CA LEU A 410 -3.16 11.45 -2.63
C LEU A 410 -3.44 12.45 -3.76
N LYS A 411 -4.67 12.96 -3.88
CA LYS A 411 -5.00 13.96 -4.91
C LYS A 411 -4.38 15.32 -4.61
N GLU A 412 -4.45 15.75 -3.35
CA GLU A 412 -3.95 17.03 -2.88
C GLU A 412 -3.68 17.01 -1.37
N LYS A 413 -2.84 17.95 -0.91
CA LYS A 413 -2.59 18.15 0.52
C LYS A 413 -3.87 18.59 1.25
N PRO A 414 -3.95 18.40 2.58
CA PRO A 414 -5.00 19.02 3.38
C PRO A 414 -5.11 20.52 3.12
N ALA A 415 -6.33 21.08 3.16
CA ALA A 415 -6.53 22.52 3.08
C ALA A 415 -5.81 23.22 4.24
N SER A 416 -5.11 24.33 3.98
CA SER A 416 -4.25 24.99 4.97
C SER A 416 -4.94 25.40 6.27
N ASP A 417 -6.26 25.62 6.22
CA ASP A 417 -7.12 25.98 7.35
C ASP A 417 -7.75 24.77 8.07
N THR A 418 -7.37 23.54 7.67
CA THR A 418 -7.84 22.30 8.32
C THR A 418 -7.53 22.31 9.81
N VAL A 419 -8.57 22.03 10.60
CA VAL A 419 -8.47 21.67 12.02
C VAL A 419 -9.16 20.33 12.19
N THR A 420 -8.41 19.32 12.63
CA THR A 420 -8.96 17.98 12.81
C THR A 420 -9.94 17.93 13.98
N SER A 421 -10.72 16.85 14.07
CA SER A 421 -11.69 16.63 15.16
C SER A 421 -11.05 16.59 16.56
N ILE A 422 -9.76 16.29 16.67
CA ILE A 422 -9.00 16.31 17.92
C ILE A 422 -8.45 17.71 18.28
N GLY A 423 -8.64 18.71 17.42
CA GLY A 423 -8.16 20.09 17.63
C GLY A 423 -6.74 20.35 17.10
N LEU A 424 -6.22 19.50 16.22
CA LEU A 424 -4.90 19.67 15.61
C LEU A 424 -5.04 20.55 14.36
N SER A 425 -4.37 21.71 14.36
CA SER A 425 -4.45 22.68 13.26
C SER A 425 -3.31 22.45 12.27
N TYR A 426 -3.64 22.26 10.99
CA TYR A 426 -2.63 22.10 9.95
C TYR A 426 -1.76 23.34 9.83
N ALA A 427 -2.33 24.56 9.90
CA ALA A 427 -1.56 25.80 9.87
C ALA A 427 -0.48 25.87 10.97
N ASN A 428 -0.81 25.45 12.19
CA ASN A 428 0.15 25.42 13.30
C ASN A 428 1.27 24.40 13.06
N VAL A 429 0.92 23.19 12.58
CA VAL A 429 1.89 22.13 12.30
C VAL A 429 2.78 22.51 11.10
N ALA A 430 2.21 23.11 10.06
CA ALA A 430 2.94 23.62 8.90
C ALA A 430 3.95 24.70 9.28
N MET A 431 3.62 25.60 10.21
CA MET A 431 4.56 26.60 10.73
C MET A 431 5.74 25.94 11.46
N LEU A 432 5.50 24.92 12.29
CA LEU A 432 6.58 24.17 12.94
C LEU A 432 7.44 23.43 11.90
N LEU A 433 6.81 22.83 10.90
CA LEU A 433 7.48 22.12 9.82
C LEU A 433 8.39 23.05 9.02
N GLU A 434 7.90 24.21 8.59
CA GLU A 434 8.68 25.21 7.85
C GLU A 434 9.94 25.61 8.62
N LYS A 435 9.80 25.92 9.91
CA LYS A 435 10.95 26.23 10.79
C LYS A 435 11.95 25.08 10.90
N ALA A 436 11.46 23.84 10.97
CA ALA A 436 12.29 22.65 11.10
C ALA A 436 13.02 22.31 9.81
N VAL A 437 12.40 22.55 8.66
CA VAL A 437 13.01 22.40 7.33
C VAL A 437 14.13 23.41 7.14
N GLU A 438 13.89 24.67 7.51
CA GLU A 438 14.87 25.77 7.41
C GLU A 438 15.96 25.73 8.48
N CYS A 439 15.82 24.87 9.50
CA CYS A 439 16.67 24.86 10.68
C CYS A 439 16.78 26.24 11.34
N SER A 440 15.67 26.99 11.37
CA SER A 440 15.58 28.39 11.82
C SER A 440 16.11 28.63 13.25
N ASP A 441 16.08 27.60 14.11
CA ASP A 441 16.52 27.68 15.51
C ASP A 441 17.89 27.01 15.75
N SER A 442 18.56 26.50 14.71
CA SER A 442 19.92 25.94 14.86
C SER A 442 20.97 27.05 14.95
N PRO A 443 21.87 27.03 15.95
CA PRO A 443 22.98 27.96 15.98
C PRO A 443 23.88 27.71 14.76
N LEU A 444 24.05 28.73 13.92
CA LEU A 444 24.98 28.74 12.79
C LEU A 444 26.37 28.29 13.27
N THR A 445 26.76 27.05 12.98
CA THR A 445 28.16 26.62 13.08
C THR A 445 28.93 27.23 11.91
N VAL A 446 29.39 28.47 12.12
CA VAL A 446 30.42 29.06 11.25
C VAL A 446 31.72 28.32 11.53
N GLU A 447 32.06 27.34 10.71
CA GLU A 447 33.43 26.83 10.63
C GLU A 447 34.33 27.97 10.14
N LEU A 448 34.98 28.63 11.08
CA LEU A 448 36.12 29.50 10.80
C LEU A 448 37.24 28.64 10.21
N LYS A 449 37.34 28.62 8.87
CA LYS A 449 38.53 28.15 8.18
C LYS A 449 39.71 28.99 8.67
N ALA A 450 40.54 28.39 9.53
CA ALA A 450 41.80 28.96 9.95
C ALA A 450 42.66 29.19 8.70
N SER A 451 42.85 30.46 8.37
CA SER A 451 43.82 30.91 7.37
C SER A 451 45.21 30.48 7.83
N LYS A 452 45.87 29.62 7.06
CA LYS A 452 47.30 29.38 7.19
C LYS A 452 48.03 30.62 6.71
N THR A 453 48.50 31.43 7.65
CA THR A 453 49.53 32.43 7.38
C THR A 453 50.85 31.71 7.12
N THR A 454 51.50 32.16 6.04
CA THR A 454 52.83 31.83 5.49
C THR A 454 53.89 31.33 6.45
#